data_AF-A0A1J5GVE6-F1
#
_entry.id   AF-A0A1J5GVE6-F1
#
_cell.length_a   1.000
_cell.length_b   1.000
_cell.length_c   1.000
_cell.angle_alpha   90.00
_cell.angle_beta   90.00
_cell.angle_gamma   90.00
#
_symmetry.space_group_name_H-M   'P 1'
#
loop_
_entity.id
_entity.type
_entity.pdbx_description
1 polymer ?
#
loop_
_entity_poly.entity_id
_entity_poly.type
_entity_poly.pdbx_seq_one_letter_code
_entity_poly.pdbx_strand_id
1 'polypeptide(L)'
;MFNKKTILTGSSIIEVLVAVGIFVIISVTAISAVIGSTNIGRLTQDQTKAQAFAEQGNEAVLSMKNRDWTLITTGIHGLAESGGNWIFSGSSDQDSSGKFTRTTTVETVQRNGAHVIVASGGTIDDNTKKITVSVKWQPSPNRNNNVQFVTYVTNWQLTELVKTSNPSVPTPTPTLPPGPTTPPTPTPTPGISTSCAPYCITNGYSTGTCRQNITQCKNAGEISTPGGNSSCQVPNSDTCCCKP
;
A
#
# COMPACT_ATOMS: atom_id res chain seq x y z
N MET A 1 -33.76 -37.54 -65.84
CA MET A 1 -34.28 -36.17 -66.10
C MET A 1 -33.73 -35.27 -65.01
N PHE A 2 -32.55 -34.67 -65.21
CA PHE A 2 -31.91 -33.79 -64.22
C PHE A 2 -32.23 -32.35 -64.58
N ASN A 3 -33.05 -31.71 -63.76
CA ASN A 3 -33.51 -30.35 -63.96
C ASN A 3 -32.33 -29.38 -63.75
N LYS A 4 -31.80 -28.84 -64.84
CA LYS A 4 -30.64 -27.94 -64.83
C LYS A 4 -31.11 -26.58 -64.30
N LYS A 5 -30.82 -26.30 -63.03
CA LYS A 5 -31.14 -25.01 -62.38
C LYS A 5 -30.30 -23.91 -63.04
N THR A 6 -30.95 -23.04 -63.80
CA THR A 6 -30.31 -21.89 -64.47
C THR A 6 -29.75 -20.94 -63.41
N ILE A 7 -28.43 -20.70 -63.45
CA ILE A 7 -27.78 -19.70 -62.61
C ILE A 7 -28.14 -18.33 -63.20
N LEU A 8 -28.91 -17.52 -62.47
CA LEU A 8 -29.26 -16.17 -62.85
C LEU A 8 -28.00 -15.28 -62.78
N THR A 9 -27.41 -14.99 -63.93
CA THR A 9 -26.33 -14.01 -64.08
C THR A 9 -26.91 -12.60 -64.03
N GLY A 10 -27.07 -12.05 -62.83
CA GLY A 10 -27.59 -10.69 -62.62
C GLY A 10 -27.15 -10.01 -61.32
N SER A 11 -26.29 -10.65 -60.52
CA SER A 11 -25.99 -10.22 -59.13
C SER A 11 -24.58 -9.64 -58.92
N SER A 12 -23.79 -9.41 -59.98
CA SER A 12 -22.37 -9.05 -59.82
C SER A 12 -22.15 -7.64 -59.27
N ILE A 13 -22.85 -6.61 -59.76
CA ILE A 13 -22.66 -5.22 -59.29
C ILE A 13 -23.15 -5.02 -57.86
N ILE A 14 -24.29 -5.59 -57.50
CA ILE A 14 -24.84 -5.44 -56.13
C ILE A 14 -23.96 -6.14 -55.10
N GLU A 15 -23.37 -7.29 -55.43
CA GLU A 15 -22.44 -8.02 -54.56
C GLU A 15 -21.15 -7.22 -54.33
N VAL A 16 -20.59 -6.61 -55.37
CA VAL A 16 -19.42 -5.71 -55.21
C VAL A 16 -19.78 -4.50 -54.35
N LEU A 17 -20.94 -3.89 -54.54
CA LEU A 17 -21.39 -2.75 -53.72
C LEU A 17 -21.55 -3.13 -52.24
N VAL A 18 -22.13 -4.31 -51.96
CA VAL A 18 -22.27 -4.81 -50.58
C VAL A 18 -20.91 -5.15 -49.98
N ALA A 19 -20.03 -5.81 -50.73
CA ALA A 19 -18.68 -6.17 -50.26
C ALA A 19 -17.84 -4.93 -49.94
N VAL A 20 -17.88 -3.90 -50.79
CA VAL A 20 -17.20 -2.62 -50.55
C VAL A 20 -17.80 -1.92 -49.32
N GLY A 21 -19.12 -1.92 -49.18
CA GLY A 21 -19.79 -1.34 -48.01
C GLY A 21 -19.36 -1.99 -46.69
N ILE A 22 -19.34 -3.32 -46.64
CA ILE A 22 -18.87 -4.06 -45.46
C ILE A 22 -17.38 -3.83 -45.21
N PHE A 23 -16.56 -3.85 -46.26
CA PHE A 23 -15.12 -3.62 -46.14
C PHE A 23 -14.80 -2.24 -45.56
N VAL A 24 -15.52 -1.19 -45.98
CA VAL A 24 -15.35 0.17 -45.44
C VAL A 24 -15.72 0.20 -43.96
N ILE A 25 -16.84 -0.42 -43.55
CA ILE A 25 -17.26 -0.47 -42.14
C ILE A 25 -16.19 -1.17 -41.28
N ILE A 26 -15.68 -2.33 -41.73
CA ILE A 26 -14.64 -3.07 -41.03
C ILE A 26 -13.34 -2.26 -40.95
N SER A 27 -12.94 -1.61 -42.05
CA SER A 27 -11.70 -0.84 -42.09
C SER A 27 -11.73 0.36 -41.12
N VAL A 28 -12.83 1.12 -41.11
CA VAL A 28 -12.98 2.28 -40.20
C VAL A 28 -13.02 1.84 -38.74
N THR A 29 -13.72 0.76 -38.42
CA THR A 29 -13.78 0.22 -37.05
C THR A 29 -12.42 -0.31 -36.59
N ALA A 30 -11.68 -1.01 -37.44
CA ALA A 30 -10.34 -1.51 -37.13
C ALA A 30 -9.35 -0.37 -36.84
N ILE A 31 -9.31 0.67 -37.68
CA ILE A 31 -8.43 1.84 -37.47
C ILE A 31 -8.78 2.54 -36.16
N SER A 32 -10.07 2.74 -35.91
CA SER A 32 -10.55 3.39 -34.67
C SER A 32 -10.15 2.59 -33.42
N ALA A 33 -10.24 1.26 -33.48
CA ALA A 33 -9.85 0.38 -32.38
C ALA A 33 -8.34 0.46 -32.09
N VAL A 34 -7.49 0.51 -33.12
CA VAL A 34 -6.02 0.63 -32.95
C VAL A 34 -5.66 1.98 -32.31
N ILE A 35 -6.22 3.08 -32.80
CA ILE A 35 -5.96 4.41 -32.22
C ILE A 35 -6.43 4.45 -30.77
N GLY A 36 -7.63 3.95 -30.48
CA GLY A 36 -8.16 3.85 -29.12
C GLY A 36 -7.24 3.05 -28.19
N SER A 37 -6.74 1.90 -28.66
CA SER A 37 -5.83 1.02 -27.90
C SER A 37 -4.52 1.73 -27.52
N THR A 38 -3.88 2.43 -28.46
CA THR A 38 -2.61 3.13 -28.17
C THR A 38 -2.77 4.26 -27.16
N ASN A 39 -3.90 4.99 -27.20
CA ASN A 39 -4.20 6.05 -26.25
C ASN A 39 -4.43 5.51 -24.83
N ILE A 40 -5.17 4.40 -24.71
CA ILE A 40 -5.37 3.70 -23.44
C ILE A 40 -4.01 3.20 -22.89
N GLY A 41 -3.18 2.59 -23.74
CA GLY A 41 -1.86 2.10 -23.34
C GLY A 41 -0.97 3.20 -22.77
N ARG A 42 -0.92 4.36 -23.42
CA ARG A 42 -0.16 5.54 -22.93
C ARG A 42 -0.70 6.05 -21.60
N LEU A 43 -2.03 6.14 -21.46
CA LEU A 43 -2.66 6.59 -20.22
C LEU A 43 -2.32 5.66 -19.05
N THR A 44 -2.42 4.35 -19.26
CA THR A 44 -2.07 3.35 -18.23
C THR A 44 -0.59 3.45 -17.86
N GLN A 45 0.30 3.59 -18.85
CA GLN A 45 1.73 3.75 -18.58
C GLN A 45 2.02 5.00 -17.74
N ASP A 46 1.39 6.12 -18.06
CA ASP A 46 1.55 7.36 -17.29
C ASP A 46 1.05 7.20 -15.85
N GLN A 47 -0.08 6.54 -15.68
CA GLN A 47 -0.66 6.26 -14.37
C GLN A 47 0.29 5.40 -13.52
N THR A 48 0.81 4.31 -14.08
CA THR A 48 1.75 3.42 -13.38
C THR A 48 3.05 4.14 -13.01
N LYS A 49 3.59 4.98 -13.90
CA LYS A 49 4.79 5.78 -13.60
C LYS A 49 4.54 6.80 -12.50
N ALA A 50 3.41 7.52 -12.54
CA ALA A 50 3.05 8.47 -11.50
C ALA A 50 2.89 7.78 -10.13
N GLN A 51 2.30 6.59 -10.11
CA GLN A 51 2.14 5.81 -8.90
C GLN A 51 3.49 5.36 -8.33
N ALA A 52 4.35 4.76 -9.15
CA ALA A 52 5.69 4.34 -8.72
C ALA A 52 6.53 5.53 -8.22
N PHE A 53 6.40 6.70 -8.86
CA PHE A 53 7.08 7.91 -8.42
C PHE A 53 6.55 8.44 -7.09
N ALA A 54 5.24 8.33 -6.84
CA ALA A 54 4.66 8.71 -5.56
C ALA A 54 5.04 7.72 -4.45
N GLU A 55 5.07 6.41 -4.74
CA GLU A 55 5.55 5.36 -3.83
C GLU A 55 7.01 5.58 -3.43
N GLN A 56 7.89 5.86 -4.40
CA GLN A 56 9.28 6.23 -4.12
C GLN A 56 9.37 7.43 -3.17
N GLY A 57 8.49 8.42 -3.32
CA GLY A 57 8.46 9.58 -2.44
C GLY A 57 8.09 9.21 -0.99
N ASN A 58 7.16 8.27 -0.82
CA ASN A 58 6.78 7.77 0.50
C ASN A 58 7.95 7.02 1.15
N GLU A 59 8.64 6.15 0.40
CA GLU A 59 9.82 5.43 0.88
C GLU A 59 10.99 6.36 1.20
N ALA A 60 11.16 7.46 0.45
CA ALA A 60 12.15 8.47 0.76
C ALA A 60 11.88 9.12 2.14
N VAL A 61 10.62 9.45 2.43
CA VAL A 61 10.24 9.98 3.75
C VAL A 61 10.42 8.94 4.85
N LEU A 62 10.08 7.67 4.60
CA LEU A 62 10.33 6.58 5.55
C LEU A 62 11.83 6.35 5.80
N SER A 63 12.67 6.48 4.77
CA SER A 63 14.12 6.42 4.89
C SER A 63 14.65 7.55 5.80
N MET A 64 14.18 8.78 5.60
CA MET A 64 14.52 9.91 6.47
C MET A 64 14.06 9.66 7.91
N LYS A 65 12.83 9.18 8.12
CA LYS A 65 12.26 8.80 9.43
C LYS A 65 13.13 7.80 10.18
N ASN A 66 13.63 6.81 9.46
CA ASN A 66 14.41 5.72 10.03
C ASN A 66 15.82 6.16 10.40
N ARG A 67 16.36 7.17 9.71
CA ARG A 67 17.64 7.78 10.04
C ARG A 67 17.52 8.67 11.28
N ASP A 68 16.61 9.64 11.24
CA ASP A 68 16.38 10.58 12.34
C ASP A 68 15.01 11.26 12.18
N TRP A 69 14.18 11.20 13.21
CA TRP A 69 12.84 11.81 13.23
C TRP A 69 12.86 13.33 12.97
N THR A 70 13.92 14.02 13.39
CA THR A 70 14.04 15.48 13.26
C THR A 70 14.19 15.94 11.81
N LEU A 71 14.60 15.03 10.90
CA LEU A 71 14.70 15.32 9.47
C LEU A 71 13.34 15.51 8.79
N ILE A 72 12.26 14.99 9.40
CA ILE A 72 10.90 15.12 8.84
C ILE A 72 10.26 16.41 9.36
N THR A 73 10.67 17.53 8.77
CA THR A 73 10.13 18.85 9.07
C THR A 73 8.75 19.04 8.45
N THR A 74 7.84 19.69 9.17
CA THR A 74 6.50 20.04 8.65
C THR A 74 6.61 21.04 7.49
N GLY A 75 5.64 21.01 6.59
CA GLY A 75 5.59 21.88 5.42
C GLY A 75 5.54 21.14 4.10
N ILE A 76 5.76 21.88 3.01
CA ILE A 76 5.71 21.38 1.63
C ILE A 76 7.13 21.27 1.12
N HIS A 77 7.50 20.08 0.63
CA HIS A 77 8.86 19.75 0.23
C HIS A 77 8.90 19.02 -1.11
N GLY A 78 9.98 19.24 -1.86
CA GLY A 78 10.46 18.29 -2.86
C GLY A 78 11.44 17.30 -2.24
N LEU A 79 11.84 16.29 -3.00
CA LEU A 79 12.82 15.28 -2.60
C LEU A 79 14.07 15.34 -3.49
N ALA A 80 15.23 15.18 -2.88
CA ALA A 80 16.51 15.05 -3.57
C ALA A 80 17.38 13.99 -2.90
N GLU A 81 18.35 13.48 -3.64
CA GLU A 81 19.40 12.63 -3.10
C GLU A 81 20.68 13.45 -2.86
N SER A 82 21.27 13.30 -1.68
CA SER A 82 22.56 13.88 -1.34
C SER A 82 23.37 12.89 -0.52
N GLY A 83 24.56 12.53 -0.99
CA GLY A 83 25.43 11.58 -0.29
C GLY A 83 24.79 10.20 -0.07
N GLY A 84 24.03 9.70 -1.05
CA GLY A 84 23.35 8.40 -0.97
C GLY A 84 22.11 8.38 -0.07
N ASN A 85 21.63 9.55 0.34
CA ASN A 85 20.54 9.72 1.29
C ASN A 85 19.45 10.62 0.72
N TRP A 86 18.19 10.29 1.01
CA TRP A 86 17.09 11.20 0.75
C TRP A 86 17.12 12.40 1.70
N ILE A 87 16.85 13.57 1.14
CA ILE A 87 16.69 14.85 1.83
C ILE A 87 15.49 15.61 1.25
N PHE A 88 14.89 16.48 2.06
CA PHE A 88 13.97 17.49 1.53
C PHE A 88 14.72 18.60 0.80
N SER A 89 14.17 19.05 -0.32
CA SER A 89 14.74 20.11 -1.15
C SER A 89 13.65 20.82 -1.95
N GLY A 90 13.62 22.16 -1.88
CA GLY A 90 12.59 22.97 -2.54
C GLY A 90 11.17 22.62 -2.11
N SER A 91 10.17 23.04 -2.90
CA SER A 91 8.74 22.77 -2.65
C SER A 91 8.17 21.62 -3.48
N SER A 92 8.95 21.11 -4.44
CA SER A 92 8.58 20.02 -5.34
C SER A 92 9.81 19.48 -6.06
N ASP A 93 9.72 18.26 -6.57
CA ASP A 93 10.73 17.65 -7.43
C ASP A 93 10.07 17.04 -8.68
N GLN A 94 10.88 16.71 -9.68
CA GLN A 94 10.41 16.14 -10.94
C GLN A 94 11.07 14.80 -11.22
N ASP A 95 10.38 13.95 -11.96
CA ASP A 95 10.98 12.74 -12.48
C ASP A 95 12.04 13.05 -13.54
N SER A 96 12.81 12.02 -13.94
CA SER A 96 13.87 12.18 -14.92
C SER A 96 13.39 12.62 -16.31
N SER A 97 12.11 12.43 -16.64
CA SER A 97 11.52 12.94 -17.89
C SER A 97 11.01 14.37 -17.79
N GLY A 98 10.93 14.95 -16.59
CA GLY A 98 10.35 16.28 -16.34
C GLY A 98 8.82 16.34 -16.48
N LYS A 99 8.15 15.20 -16.68
CA LYS A 99 6.71 15.13 -16.95
C LYS A 99 5.88 15.07 -15.66
N PHE A 100 6.41 14.42 -14.63
CA PHE A 100 5.72 14.18 -13.37
C PHE A 100 6.33 15.09 -12.32
N THR A 101 5.50 15.92 -11.68
CA THR A 101 5.92 16.80 -10.58
C THR A 101 5.38 16.24 -9.28
N ARG A 102 6.28 15.96 -8.34
CA ARG A 102 5.98 15.43 -7.02
C ARG A 102 6.07 16.53 -5.97
N THR A 103 5.14 16.49 -5.02
CA THR A 103 5.11 17.35 -3.85
C THR A 103 4.84 16.48 -2.62
N THR A 104 5.67 16.63 -1.60
CA THR A 104 5.55 15.93 -0.32
C THR A 104 5.12 16.92 0.75
N THR A 105 3.92 16.76 1.29
CA THR A 105 3.40 17.59 2.38
C THR A 105 3.48 16.83 3.69
N VAL A 106 4.11 17.44 4.68
CA VAL A 106 4.24 16.91 6.04
C VAL A 106 3.41 17.76 6.99
N GLU A 107 2.45 17.14 7.66
CA GLU A 107 1.52 17.79 8.59
C GLU A 107 1.64 17.17 9.99
N THR A 108 1.49 17.99 11.03
CA THR A 108 1.25 17.50 12.38
C THR A 108 -0.16 16.92 12.49
N VAL A 109 -0.36 15.96 13.38
CA VAL A 109 -1.69 15.44 13.70
C VAL A 109 -2.08 15.79 15.13
N GLN A 110 -3.38 15.74 15.44
CA GLN A 110 -3.89 15.97 16.79
C GLN A 110 -4.57 14.71 17.32
N ARG A 111 -4.49 14.43 18.63
CA ARG A 111 -5.23 13.37 19.31
C ARG A 111 -6.21 13.93 20.33
N ASN A 112 -7.40 13.34 20.41
CA ASN A 112 -8.34 13.63 21.49
C ASN A 112 -8.00 12.85 22.78
N GLY A 113 -8.76 13.07 23.85
CA GLY A 113 -8.56 12.37 25.13
C GLY A 113 -8.73 10.83 25.07
N ALA A 114 -9.33 10.31 23.99
CA ALA A 114 -9.43 8.88 23.71
C ALA A 114 -8.26 8.36 22.85
N HIS A 115 -7.20 9.14 22.67
CA HIS A 115 -6.00 8.82 21.87
C HIS A 115 -6.28 8.57 20.38
N VAL A 116 -7.41 9.06 19.86
CA VAL A 116 -7.78 8.95 18.43
C VAL A 116 -7.30 10.18 17.68
N ILE A 117 -6.73 9.98 16.47
CA ILE A 117 -6.33 11.08 15.58
C ILE A 117 -7.59 11.82 15.10
N VAL A 118 -7.62 13.14 15.31
CA VAL A 118 -8.74 14.03 14.94
C VAL A 118 -8.24 15.19 14.08
N ALA A 119 -9.11 15.72 13.23
CA ALA A 119 -8.78 16.84 12.36
C ALA A 119 -8.64 18.19 13.12
N SER A 120 -9.35 18.35 14.24
CA SER A 120 -9.27 19.52 15.12
C SER A 120 -9.81 19.20 16.51
N GLY A 121 -9.55 20.08 17.48
CA GLY A 121 -10.06 19.95 18.86
C GLY A 121 -9.31 18.95 19.73
N GLY A 122 -8.15 18.46 19.27
CA GLY A 122 -7.25 17.60 20.04
C GLY A 122 -5.97 18.31 20.47
N THR A 123 -5.09 17.56 21.14
CA THR A 123 -3.72 17.98 21.46
C THR A 123 -2.78 17.53 20.36
N ILE A 124 -1.80 18.36 19.99
CA ILE A 124 -0.79 17.99 18.98
C ILE A 124 -0.03 16.74 19.43
N ASP A 125 0.11 15.78 18.52
CA ASP A 125 0.94 14.59 18.70
C ASP A 125 2.29 14.78 18.00
N ASP A 126 3.33 15.12 18.75
CA ASP A 126 4.68 15.36 18.22
C ASP A 126 5.35 14.11 17.66
N ASN A 127 4.81 12.93 18.00
CA ASN A 127 5.36 11.62 17.63
C ASN A 127 4.63 10.98 16.47
N THR A 128 3.62 11.65 15.90
CA THR A 128 2.95 11.22 14.68
C THR A 128 2.91 12.34 13.67
N LYS A 129 3.27 12.06 12.42
CA LYS A 129 3.13 12.99 11.30
C LYS A 129 2.29 12.35 10.20
N LYS A 130 1.50 13.17 9.53
CA LYS A 130 0.77 12.79 8.32
C LYS A 130 1.59 13.25 7.11
N ILE A 131 1.92 12.32 6.24
CA ILE A 131 2.67 12.53 5.02
C ILE A 131 1.72 12.37 3.85
N THR A 132 1.69 13.36 2.97
CA THR A 132 0.90 13.35 1.75
C THR A 132 1.83 13.54 0.56
N VAL A 133 2.06 12.49 -0.22
CA VAL A 133 2.83 12.58 -1.47
C VAL A 133 1.86 12.70 -2.63
N SER A 134 1.97 13.76 -3.42
CA SER A 134 1.12 14.04 -4.58
C SER A 134 1.99 14.13 -5.82
N VAL A 135 1.63 13.41 -6.87
CA VAL A 135 2.28 13.47 -8.18
C VAL A 135 1.29 13.95 -9.22
N LYS A 136 1.58 15.11 -9.81
CA LYS A 136 0.76 15.74 -10.84
C LYS A 136 1.44 15.64 -12.20
N TRP A 137 0.65 15.40 -13.22
CA TRP A 137 1.08 15.45 -14.61
C TRP A 137 -0.09 15.83 -15.53
N GLN A 138 0.25 16.30 -16.72
CA GLN A 138 -0.71 16.84 -17.67
C GLN A 138 -0.52 16.18 -19.04
N PRO A 139 -1.24 15.08 -19.37
CA PRO A 139 -1.10 14.41 -20.66
C PRO A 139 -1.61 15.26 -21.84
N SER A 140 -2.43 16.28 -21.59
CA SER A 140 -2.88 17.25 -22.60
C SER A 140 -3.21 18.61 -21.96
N PRO A 141 -3.21 19.73 -22.71
CA PRO A 141 -3.39 21.07 -22.16
C PRO A 141 -4.63 21.29 -21.27
N ASN A 142 -5.67 20.46 -21.42
CA ASN A 142 -6.91 20.59 -20.67
C ASN A 142 -7.15 19.45 -19.65
N ARG A 143 -6.16 18.58 -19.43
CA ARG A 143 -6.31 17.41 -18.56
C ARG A 143 -5.20 17.36 -17.52
N ASN A 144 -5.55 17.70 -16.28
CA ASN A 144 -4.66 17.56 -15.12
C ASN A 144 -4.97 16.25 -14.41
N ASN A 145 -3.95 15.41 -14.24
CA ASN A 145 -4.05 14.20 -13.44
C ASN A 145 -3.24 14.34 -12.15
N ASN A 146 -3.66 13.60 -11.14
CA ASN A 146 -3.00 13.54 -9.85
C ASN A 146 -3.10 12.13 -9.28
N VAL A 147 -2.01 11.64 -8.71
CA VAL A 147 -1.98 10.48 -7.81
C VAL A 147 -1.55 10.96 -6.45
N GLN A 148 -2.18 10.46 -5.40
CA GLN A 148 -1.90 10.87 -4.03
C GLN A 148 -1.82 9.66 -3.11
N PHE A 149 -0.77 9.62 -2.28
CA PHE A 149 -0.64 8.70 -1.17
C PHE A 149 -0.62 9.46 0.14
N VAL A 150 -1.42 8.99 1.10
CA VAL A 150 -1.45 9.53 2.46
C VAL A 150 -1.00 8.44 3.42
N THR A 151 0.05 8.72 4.16
CA THR A 151 0.65 7.80 5.12
C THR A 151 0.81 8.49 6.47
N TYR A 152 0.53 7.78 7.56
CA TYR A 152 0.85 8.24 8.89
C TYR A 152 2.14 7.57 9.34
N VAL A 153 3.08 8.36 9.83
CA VAL A 153 4.37 7.89 10.33
C VAL A 153 4.51 8.21 11.80
N THR A 154 5.14 7.32 12.56
CA THR A 154 5.36 7.47 14.00
C THR A 154 6.85 7.46 14.36
N ASN A 155 7.20 8.18 15.43
CA ASN A 155 8.54 8.23 15.97
C ASN A 155 8.85 6.94 16.76
N TRP A 156 9.56 6.03 16.13
CA TRP A 156 9.92 4.73 16.71
C TRP A 156 11.19 4.78 17.58
N GLN A 157 12.01 5.82 17.43
CA GLN A 157 13.29 5.96 18.15
C GLN A 157 13.11 6.53 19.55
N LEU A 158 11.87 6.85 19.95
CA LEU A 158 11.59 7.23 21.33
C LEU A 158 11.94 6.06 22.23
N THR A 159 13.07 6.19 22.92
CA THR A 159 13.28 5.49 24.17
C THR A 159 12.35 6.17 25.15
N GLU A 160 11.14 5.64 25.30
CA GLU A 160 10.30 6.01 26.42
C GLU A 160 11.14 5.73 27.67
N LEU A 161 11.63 6.78 28.33
CA LEU A 161 12.09 6.65 29.69
C LEU A 161 10.84 6.30 30.47
N VAL A 162 10.55 5.01 30.55
CA VAL A 162 9.58 4.47 31.46
C VAL A 162 10.00 4.99 32.82
N LYS A 163 9.31 6.03 33.32
CA LYS A 163 9.35 6.40 34.73
C LYS A 163 8.62 5.30 35.49
N THR A 164 9.18 4.09 35.52
CA THR A 164 8.91 3.14 36.59
C THR A 164 9.66 3.66 37.80
N SER A 165 9.00 4.47 38.61
CA SER A 165 9.35 4.47 40.03
C SER A 165 8.84 3.15 40.63
N ASN A 166 9.59 2.04 40.50
CA ASN A 166 9.56 0.95 41.47
C ASN A 166 10.70 -0.09 41.31
N PRO A 167 10.97 -0.93 42.34
CA PRO A 167 12.25 -1.03 43.01
C PRO A 167 13.19 -2.09 42.40
N SER A 168 14.47 -1.93 42.71
CA SER A 168 15.60 -2.83 42.44
C SER A 168 15.24 -4.30 42.14
N VAL A 169 15.30 -4.65 40.86
CA VAL A 169 15.47 -6.03 40.40
C VAL A 169 16.96 -6.38 40.57
N PRO A 170 17.33 -7.48 41.25
CA PRO A 170 18.72 -7.86 41.39
C PRO A 170 19.30 -8.23 40.03
N THR A 171 20.48 -7.68 39.76
CA THR A 171 21.31 -7.86 38.58
C THR A 171 21.49 -9.35 38.24
N PRO A 172 21.16 -9.82 37.04
CA PRO A 172 21.62 -11.13 36.59
C PRO A 172 23.13 -11.06 36.33
N THR A 173 23.86 -11.95 36.99
CA THR A 173 25.28 -12.26 36.79
C THR A 173 25.60 -12.43 35.29
N PRO A 174 26.69 -11.87 34.76
CA PRO A 174 27.05 -12.02 33.36
C PRO A 174 27.40 -13.47 33.02
N THR A 175 26.52 -14.14 32.28
CA THR A 175 26.80 -15.41 31.60
C THR A 175 27.57 -15.12 30.30
N LEU A 176 28.63 -15.89 30.04
CA LEU A 176 29.50 -15.80 28.86
C LEU A 176 28.71 -15.77 27.52
N PRO A 177 29.28 -15.15 26.46
CA PRO A 177 28.60 -15.01 25.17
C PRO A 177 28.30 -16.37 24.53
N PRO A 178 27.10 -16.61 23.99
CA PRO A 178 26.90 -17.72 23.06
C PRO A 178 27.65 -17.44 21.74
N GLY A 179 28.22 -18.49 21.17
CA GLY A 179 29.00 -18.47 19.93
C GLY A 179 28.21 -18.00 18.68
N PRO A 180 28.86 -17.95 17.51
CA PRO A 180 28.33 -17.31 16.32
C PRO A 180 26.99 -17.91 15.87
N THR A 181 25.92 -17.12 15.99
CA THR A 181 24.59 -17.40 15.45
C THR A 181 24.60 -17.23 13.94
N THR A 182 24.06 -18.25 13.25
CA THR A 182 23.85 -18.27 11.80
C THR A 182 22.91 -17.16 11.33
N PRO A 183 23.00 -16.73 10.05
CA PRO A 183 22.21 -15.63 9.49
C PRO A 183 20.69 -15.82 9.66
N PRO A 184 19.91 -14.73 9.81
CA PRO A 184 18.46 -14.82 9.91
C PRO A 184 17.85 -15.31 8.59
N THR A 185 17.02 -16.34 8.69
CA THR A 185 16.12 -16.82 7.64
C THR A 185 15.18 -15.69 7.17
N PRO A 186 14.95 -15.52 5.85
CA PRO A 186 14.06 -14.49 5.34
C PRO A 186 12.62 -14.66 5.86
N THR A 187 12.04 -13.55 6.30
CA THR A 187 10.64 -13.39 6.71
C THR A 187 9.68 -13.75 5.55
N PRO A 188 8.70 -14.66 5.75
CA PRO A 188 7.70 -14.93 4.74
C PRO A 188 6.69 -13.78 4.62
N THR A 189 6.35 -13.48 3.37
CA THR A 189 5.32 -12.57 2.82
C THR A 189 3.94 -12.72 3.52
N PRO A 190 3.08 -11.67 3.54
CA PRO A 190 1.74 -11.73 4.15
C PRO A 190 0.83 -12.75 3.44
N GLY A 191 0.80 -13.96 3.99
CA GLY A 191 -0.24 -14.95 3.76
C GLY A 191 -1.29 -14.87 4.86
N ILE A 192 -2.51 -15.29 4.54
CA ILE A 192 -3.65 -15.45 5.45
C ILE A 192 -3.16 -16.03 6.79
N SER A 193 -3.22 -15.25 7.87
CA SER A 193 -2.79 -15.75 9.18
C SER A 193 -3.78 -16.80 9.66
N THR A 194 -3.33 -18.04 9.74
CA THR A 194 -4.07 -19.17 10.31
C THR A 194 -3.99 -19.21 11.84
N SER A 195 -3.42 -18.17 12.46
CA SER A 195 -3.22 -18.10 13.91
C SER A 195 -3.40 -16.67 14.44
N CYS A 196 -3.85 -16.58 15.69
CA CYS A 196 -3.88 -15.32 16.43
C CYS A 196 -2.72 -15.21 17.44
N ALA A 197 -1.67 -16.01 17.28
CA ALA A 197 -0.51 -16.05 18.17
C ALA A 197 0.13 -14.67 18.42
N PRO A 198 0.32 -13.79 17.41
CA PRO A 198 0.89 -12.46 17.65
C PRO A 198 0.07 -11.59 18.60
N TYR A 199 -1.27 -11.65 18.48
CA TYR A 199 -2.18 -10.95 19.39
C TYR A 199 -2.08 -11.52 20.82
N CYS A 200 -2.08 -12.85 20.97
CA CYS A 200 -2.00 -13.50 22.27
C CYS A 200 -0.68 -13.21 23.00
N ILE A 201 0.46 -13.30 22.31
CA ILE A 201 1.78 -13.01 22.90
C ILE A 201 1.86 -11.55 23.38
N THR A 202 1.31 -10.61 22.60
CA THR A 202 1.24 -9.19 22.98
C THR A 202 0.41 -8.96 24.24
N ASN A 203 -0.59 -9.82 24.50
CA ASN A 203 -1.46 -9.73 25.66
C ASN A 203 -1.03 -10.64 26.84
N GLY A 204 0.22 -11.14 26.81
CA GLY A 204 0.81 -11.90 27.93
C GLY A 204 0.51 -13.40 27.95
N TYR A 205 0.05 -13.96 26.83
CA TYR A 205 -0.22 -15.39 26.69
C TYR A 205 0.94 -16.11 25.97
N SER A 206 1.07 -17.42 26.19
CA SER A 206 2.16 -18.22 25.62
C SER A 206 2.03 -18.47 24.11
N THR A 207 0.81 -18.59 23.59
CA THR A 207 0.51 -18.79 22.16
C THR A 207 -0.98 -18.53 21.86
N GLY A 208 -1.37 -18.50 20.58
CA GLY A 208 -2.73 -18.24 20.13
C GLY A 208 -3.16 -19.05 18.91
N THR A 209 -4.32 -19.71 19.01
CA THR A 209 -4.88 -20.57 17.95
C THR A 209 -6.28 -20.09 17.55
N CYS A 210 -6.58 -20.08 16.26
CA CYS A 210 -7.92 -19.79 15.75
C CYS A 210 -8.79 -21.06 15.85
N ARG A 211 -9.95 -20.97 16.48
CA ARG A 211 -10.93 -22.06 16.65
C ARG A 211 -12.32 -21.65 16.19
N GLN A 212 -13.21 -22.63 16.10
CA GLN A 212 -14.55 -22.43 15.55
C GLN A 212 -15.52 -21.68 16.48
N ASN A 213 -15.27 -21.68 17.80
CA ASN A 213 -16.10 -21.01 18.79
C ASN A 213 -15.41 -20.99 20.17
N ILE A 214 -16.00 -20.21 21.09
CA ILE A 214 -15.54 -20.05 22.48
C ILE A 214 -15.55 -21.38 23.26
N THR A 215 -16.48 -22.29 22.96
CA THR A 215 -16.57 -23.59 23.64
C THR A 215 -15.33 -24.45 23.37
N GLN A 216 -14.78 -24.40 22.16
CA GLN A 216 -13.53 -25.10 21.85
C GLN A 216 -12.32 -24.51 22.57
N CYS A 217 -12.27 -23.19 22.82
CA CYS A 217 -11.21 -22.61 23.66
C CYS A 217 -11.26 -23.22 25.06
N LYS A 218 -12.46 -23.26 25.67
CA LYS A 218 -12.67 -23.81 27.02
C LYS A 218 -12.29 -25.29 27.11
N ASN A 219 -12.67 -26.09 26.12
CA ASN A 219 -12.33 -27.52 26.07
C ASN A 219 -10.81 -27.77 25.92
N ALA A 220 -10.07 -26.82 25.36
CA ALA A 220 -8.62 -26.87 25.21
C ALA A 220 -7.85 -26.22 26.38
N GLY A 221 -8.55 -25.69 27.40
CA GLY A 221 -7.91 -24.94 28.50
C GLY A 221 -7.36 -23.58 28.09
N GLU A 222 -7.93 -22.97 27.05
CA GLU A 222 -7.53 -21.68 26.49
C GLU A 222 -8.57 -20.59 26.82
N ILE A 223 -8.12 -19.33 26.81
CA ILE A 223 -8.93 -18.15 27.07
C ILE A 223 -9.30 -17.49 25.74
N SER A 224 -10.60 -17.32 25.48
CA SER A 224 -11.06 -16.61 24.28
C SER A 224 -10.83 -15.10 24.44
N THR A 225 -10.25 -14.47 23.41
CA THR A 225 -9.99 -13.02 23.39
C THR A 225 -10.64 -12.36 22.17
N PRO A 226 -11.75 -11.61 22.34
CA PRO A 226 -12.46 -11.00 21.22
C PRO A 226 -11.60 -10.06 20.36
N GLY A 227 -10.62 -9.38 20.95
CA GLY A 227 -9.70 -8.48 20.23
C GLY A 227 -8.77 -9.21 19.24
N GLY A 228 -8.57 -10.52 19.40
CA GLY A 228 -7.72 -11.34 18.52
C GLY A 228 -8.47 -11.97 17.34
N ASN A 229 -9.80 -11.92 17.32
CA ASN A 229 -10.63 -12.57 16.29
C ASN A 229 -10.39 -12.00 14.89
N SER A 230 -9.99 -10.73 14.78
CA SER A 230 -9.60 -10.10 13.50
C SER A 230 -8.38 -10.75 12.85
N SER A 231 -7.56 -11.46 13.62
CA SER A 231 -6.41 -12.24 13.13
C SER A 231 -6.81 -13.64 12.63
N CYS A 232 -8.07 -14.05 12.82
CA CYS A 232 -8.62 -15.34 12.45
C CYS A 232 -9.59 -15.20 11.27
N GLN A 233 -9.04 -15.07 10.06
CA GLN A 233 -9.84 -14.88 8.83
C GLN A 233 -10.05 -16.16 8.03
N VAL A 234 -10.02 -17.33 8.69
CA VAL A 234 -10.19 -18.63 8.04
C VAL A 234 -11.64 -19.13 8.14
N PRO A 235 -12.17 -19.80 7.09
CA PRO A 235 -13.52 -20.37 7.13
C PRO A 235 -13.67 -21.34 8.30
N ASN A 236 -14.73 -21.18 9.09
CA ASN A 236 -15.05 -22.00 10.25
C ASN A 236 -14.06 -21.92 11.43
N SER A 237 -13.18 -20.92 11.52
CA SER A 237 -12.35 -20.69 12.70
C SER A 237 -12.05 -19.20 12.89
N ASP A 238 -13.03 -18.50 13.45
CA ASP A 238 -13.08 -17.04 13.63
C ASP A 238 -12.75 -16.59 15.06
N THR A 239 -12.63 -17.54 16.00
CA THR A 239 -12.46 -17.25 17.42
C THR A 239 -10.99 -17.41 17.81
N CYS A 240 -10.37 -16.35 18.31
CA CYS A 240 -9.03 -16.42 18.85
C CYS A 240 -9.03 -16.99 20.28
N CYS A 241 -8.29 -18.08 20.47
CA CYS A 241 -8.09 -18.72 21.76
C CYS A 241 -6.62 -18.63 22.16
N CYS A 242 -6.34 -17.98 23.29
CA CYS A 242 -5.00 -17.78 23.82
C CYS A 242 -4.70 -18.77 24.95
N LYS A 243 -3.48 -19.33 24.96
CA LYS A 243 -3.03 -20.21 26.04
C LYS A 243 -2.37 -19.39 27.16
N PRO A 244 -2.89 -19.41 28.40
CA PRO A 244 -2.23 -18.77 29.53
C PRO A 244 -0.79 -19.25 29.71
#